data_AF-A0A7Z0EMR9-F1
#
_entry.id   AF-A0A7Z0EMR9-F1
#
_cell.length_a   1.000
_cell.length_b   1.000
_cell.length_c   1.000
_cell.angle_alpha   90.00
_cell.angle_beta   90.00
_cell.angle_gamma   90.00
#
_symmetry.space_group_name_H-M   'P 1'
#
loop_
_entity.id
_entity.type
_entity.pdbx_description
1 polymer ?
#
loop_
_entity_poly.entity_id
_entity_poly.type
_entity_poly.pdbx_seq_one_letter_code
_entity_poly.pdbx_strand_id
1 'polypeptide(L)'
;MSQTPSQPDAVSASDAASPHWKAGPFEVRLPFVHYRFQWQDYTQGLVMCAVDLAAIPLLTELLGMPFEAALAVVVLNGLLYLLHHLLGDPVVPGWITPAVPLLMVYCQQFPEGPERVQALVAFQLVLAALSITLGVTGLAAKVVRFIPNALRAGIVVGAGFAAVQSVFAEGGRFETFPWTISIAVGLAFLLLYSKGFARAQRRSRVLRLIGSLGILPCILLAVVVAPLFGEAPWPTLEWGFATPDFVTLWTEYTVFGVGFPPAMMLLTAIPTVAAAYIVVFGDVLQARAVLDEASEVRTDEKVSYNPNRAHMIFGARNAIMGVIGPDVTMCGPLWAAMHVAISERYKKGRDAMQSIFGGAGSFRWGTNTGLWLLPIVSLVEPVLGVALALTLIIQGFVSVKVGILEARSRTDLGIAGVTGAVLALNGAAWGFAVGIVLCLLVYGRRFFSGEDDGVINHSGKATGKGVPEGGVQPEGRVESDGTPEPTGRREPTGRKAPAGQGNPAENAVEG
;
A
#
# COMPACT_ATOMS: atom_id res chain seq x y z
N MET A 1 -2.32 -29.55 60.86
CA MET A 1 -1.57 -29.81 59.62
C MET A 1 -2.23 -29.03 58.51
N SER A 2 -1.48 -28.10 57.93
CA SER A 2 -1.91 -27.09 56.97
C SER A 2 -2.29 -27.73 55.62
N GLN A 3 -3.47 -27.39 55.10
CA GLN A 3 -3.81 -27.62 53.70
C GLN A 3 -3.30 -26.44 52.88
N THR A 4 -2.32 -26.70 52.01
CA THR A 4 -1.88 -25.75 50.98
C THR A 4 -2.90 -25.74 49.84
N PRO A 5 -3.36 -24.57 49.35
CA PRO A 5 -4.26 -24.52 48.21
C PRO A 5 -3.51 -24.82 46.91
N SER A 6 -4.13 -25.65 46.08
CA SER A 6 -3.75 -25.93 44.70
C SER A 6 -3.62 -24.64 43.88
N GLN A 7 -2.51 -24.50 43.16
CA GLN A 7 -2.30 -23.46 42.14
C GLN A 7 -3.43 -23.48 41.11
N PRO A 8 -3.87 -22.31 40.60
CA PRO A 8 -4.84 -22.26 39.52
C PRO A 8 -4.21 -22.77 38.22
N ASP A 9 -4.95 -23.61 37.52
CA ASP A 9 -4.60 -24.23 36.25
C ASP A 9 -4.02 -23.22 35.26
N ALA A 10 -2.83 -23.55 34.73
CA ALA A 10 -2.24 -22.85 33.61
C ALA A 10 -3.16 -23.01 32.39
N VAL A 11 -3.91 -21.95 32.07
CA VAL A 11 -4.61 -21.80 30.79
C VAL A 11 -3.61 -22.13 29.68
N SER A 12 -3.94 -23.13 28.85
CA SER A 12 -3.12 -23.50 27.70
C SER A 12 -2.81 -22.26 26.87
N ALA A 13 -1.52 -21.99 26.64
CA ALA A 13 -1.02 -20.80 25.94
C ALA A 13 -1.56 -20.61 24.51
N SER A 14 -2.34 -21.56 23.97
CA SER A 14 -2.94 -21.53 22.64
C SER A 14 -4.20 -20.63 22.52
N ASP A 15 -4.76 -20.11 23.62
CA ASP A 15 -6.02 -19.33 23.59
C ASP A 15 -5.93 -17.91 24.18
N ALA A 16 -4.75 -17.45 24.56
CA ALA A 16 -4.58 -16.13 25.17
C ALA A 16 -4.73 -15.02 24.10
N ALA A 17 -5.94 -14.47 23.97
CA ALA A 17 -6.16 -13.22 23.27
C ALA A 17 -5.32 -12.12 23.93
N SER A 18 -4.65 -11.29 23.13
CA SER A 18 -3.86 -10.18 23.65
C SER A 18 -4.74 -9.28 24.56
N PRO A 19 -4.22 -8.78 25.70
CA PRO A 19 -5.01 -8.01 26.67
C PRO A 19 -5.77 -6.84 26.05
N HIS A 20 -7.02 -6.61 26.47
CA HIS A 20 -7.85 -5.50 26.01
C HIS A 20 -9.05 -5.27 26.94
N TRP A 21 -9.66 -4.10 26.84
CA TRP A 21 -11.02 -3.86 27.35
C TRP A 21 -12.04 -4.00 26.22
N LYS A 22 -13.17 -4.64 26.48
CA LYS A 22 -14.25 -4.75 25.50
C LYS A 22 -15.09 -3.46 25.50
N ALA A 23 -15.35 -2.91 24.31
CA ALA A 23 -16.22 -1.76 24.10
C ALA A 23 -17.10 -1.99 22.87
N GLY A 24 -18.21 -2.73 23.07
CA GLY A 24 -19.10 -3.12 21.96
C GLY A 24 -18.36 -3.97 20.93
N PRO A 25 -18.34 -3.59 19.63
CA PRO A 25 -17.59 -4.33 18.62
C PRO A 25 -16.08 -4.07 18.66
N PHE A 26 -15.60 -3.12 19.47
CA PHE A 26 -14.21 -2.71 19.56
C PHE A 26 -13.50 -3.36 20.75
N GLU A 27 -12.18 -3.49 20.62
CA GLU A 27 -11.29 -3.98 21.67
C GLU A 27 -10.28 -2.88 22.00
N VAL A 28 -10.51 -2.16 23.09
CA VAL A 28 -9.69 -1.00 23.48
C VAL A 28 -8.32 -1.49 23.98
N ARG A 29 -7.26 -1.02 23.33
CA ARG A 29 -5.87 -1.43 23.58
C ARG A 29 -4.96 -0.22 23.68
N LEU A 30 -4.67 0.18 24.91
CA LEU A 30 -3.73 1.27 25.19
C LEU A 30 -2.27 0.78 25.20
N PRO A 31 -1.32 1.58 24.64
CA PRO A 31 0.12 1.30 24.79
C PRO A 31 0.51 1.24 26.27
N PHE A 32 1.55 0.47 26.58
CA PHE A 32 2.10 0.25 27.93
C PHE A 32 1.18 -0.53 28.90
N VAL A 33 -0.14 -0.48 28.72
CA VAL A 33 -1.12 -1.23 29.52
C VAL A 33 -1.40 -2.59 28.89
N HIS A 34 -1.75 -2.60 27.60
CA HIS A 34 -2.24 -3.79 26.91
C HIS A 34 -1.19 -4.44 26.00
N TYR A 35 -0.26 -3.64 25.48
CA TYR A 35 0.86 -4.11 24.68
C TYR A 35 2.13 -3.35 25.04
N ARG A 36 3.28 -4.03 24.90
CA ARG A 36 4.59 -3.42 25.09
C ARG A 36 4.93 -2.53 23.90
N PHE A 37 5.34 -1.30 24.18
CA PHE A 37 5.84 -0.37 23.18
C PHE A 37 7.14 -0.90 22.54
N GLN A 38 7.22 -0.90 21.21
CA GLN A 38 8.33 -1.41 20.43
C GLN A 38 9.15 -0.25 19.86
N TRP A 39 10.32 0.00 20.45
CA TRP A 39 11.18 1.12 20.04
C TRP A 39 11.64 1.03 18.58
N GLN A 40 11.93 -0.19 18.09
CA GLN A 40 12.36 -0.41 16.71
C GLN A 40 11.29 0.02 15.70
N ASP A 41 10.03 -0.35 15.94
CA ASP A 41 8.91 0.02 15.07
C ASP A 41 8.58 1.52 15.20
N TYR A 42 8.73 2.09 16.41
CA TYR A 42 8.57 3.54 16.63
C TYR A 42 9.59 4.38 15.87
N THR A 43 10.89 4.05 15.96
CA THR A 43 11.93 4.78 15.21
C THR A 43 11.76 4.61 13.71
N GLN A 44 11.30 3.44 13.26
CA GLN A 44 10.94 3.24 11.85
C GLN A 44 9.76 4.15 11.45
N GLY A 45 8.71 4.20 12.26
CA GLY A 45 7.57 5.10 12.05
C GLY A 45 7.99 6.57 11.97
N LEU A 46 8.89 7.01 12.85
CA LEU A 46 9.39 8.38 12.90
C LEU A 46 10.05 8.82 11.58
N VAL A 47 10.81 7.92 10.94
CA VAL A 47 11.40 8.23 9.62
C VAL A 47 10.38 8.03 8.49
N MET A 48 9.46 7.07 8.64
CA MET A 48 8.42 6.79 7.63
C MET A 48 7.33 7.87 7.53
N CYS A 49 7.22 8.81 8.47
CA CYS A 49 6.28 9.92 8.35
C CYS A 49 6.53 10.77 7.08
N ALA A 50 7.74 10.74 6.53
CA ALA A 50 8.07 11.34 5.23
C ALA A 50 7.15 10.87 4.10
N VAL A 51 6.67 9.62 4.17
CA VAL A 51 5.69 9.08 3.22
C VAL A 51 4.30 9.69 3.44
N ASP A 52 3.89 9.89 4.70
CA ASP A 52 2.62 10.53 5.03
C ASP A 52 2.60 12.00 4.54
N LEU A 53 3.75 12.69 4.53
CA LEU A 53 3.90 14.06 3.99
C LEU A 53 3.69 14.15 2.47
N ALA A 54 3.78 13.03 1.73
CA ALA A 54 3.51 13.01 0.29
C ALA A 54 2.03 13.25 -0.07
N ALA A 55 1.14 13.33 0.93
CA ALA A 55 -0.23 13.81 0.75
C ALA A 55 -0.32 15.33 0.57
N ILE A 56 0.66 16.10 1.07
CA ILE A 56 0.64 17.56 0.98
C ILE A 56 0.55 18.04 -0.47
N PRO A 57 1.38 17.55 -1.41
CA PRO A 57 1.28 17.98 -2.81
C PRO A 57 -0.05 17.60 -3.48
N LEU A 58 -0.75 16.56 -3.01
CA LEU A 58 -2.09 16.23 -3.52
C LEU A 58 -3.11 17.28 -3.10
N LEU A 59 -3.05 17.73 -1.86
CA LEU A 59 -3.95 18.75 -1.32
C LEU A 59 -3.67 20.13 -1.93
N THR A 60 -2.38 20.48 -2.09
CA THR A 60 -1.99 21.76 -2.68
C THR A 60 -2.38 21.82 -4.16
N GLU A 61 -2.15 20.75 -4.94
CA GLU A 61 -2.51 20.69 -6.36
C GLU A 61 -4.03 20.63 -6.56
N LEU A 62 -4.73 19.81 -5.79
CA LEU A 62 -6.15 19.63 -6.00
C LEU A 62 -6.96 20.84 -5.54
N LEU A 63 -6.62 21.41 -4.38
CA LEU A 63 -7.45 22.41 -3.72
C LEU A 63 -6.86 23.83 -3.71
N GLY A 64 -5.62 24.01 -4.19
CA GLY A 64 -4.89 25.28 -4.01
C GLY A 64 -4.50 25.52 -2.54
N MET A 65 -4.52 24.48 -1.71
CA MET A 65 -4.32 24.58 -0.26
C MET A 65 -2.88 25.00 0.07
N PRO A 66 -2.66 25.96 0.99
CA PRO A 66 -1.33 26.28 1.51
C PRO A 66 -0.67 25.07 2.19
N PHE A 67 0.66 25.03 2.18
CA PHE A 67 1.44 23.91 2.71
C PHE A 67 1.09 23.58 4.17
N GLU A 68 1.00 24.60 5.03
CA GLU A 68 0.77 24.46 6.47
C GLU A 68 -0.65 23.98 6.78
N ALA A 69 -1.63 24.38 5.97
CA ALA A 69 -3.01 23.87 6.08
C ALA A 69 -3.08 22.41 5.61
N ALA A 70 -2.36 22.05 4.54
CA ALA A 70 -2.24 20.67 4.09
C ALA A 70 -1.53 19.78 5.12
N LEU A 71 -0.49 20.30 5.77
CA LEU A 71 0.17 19.64 6.89
C LEU A 71 -0.80 19.39 8.06
N ALA A 72 -1.72 20.34 8.33
CA ALA A 72 -2.75 20.15 9.36
C ALA A 72 -3.67 18.96 9.04
N VAL A 73 -4.08 18.80 7.77
CA VAL A 73 -4.83 17.61 7.32
C VAL A 73 -4.03 16.33 7.54
N VAL A 74 -2.76 16.31 7.17
CA VAL A 74 -1.88 15.13 7.35
C VAL A 74 -1.70 14.77 8.82
N VAL A 75 -1.56 15.77 9.70
CA VAL A 75 -1.49 15.57 11.16
C VAL A 75 -2.80 15.00 11.71
N LEU A 76 -3.96 15.50 11.27
CA LEU A 76 -5.26 14.93 11.69
C LEU A 76 -5.42 13.48 11.23
N ASN A 77 -5.06 13.16 9.99
CA ASN A 77 -5.07 11.78 9.50
C ASN A 77 -4.09 10.90 10.32
N GLY A 78 -2.91 11.46 10.60
CA GLY A 78 -1.87 10.93 11.47
C GLY A 78 -2.40 10.43 12.82
N LEU A 79 -3.14 11.30 13.51
CA LEU A 79 -3.78 10.99 14.78
C LEU A 79 -4.84 9.89 14.63
N LEU A 80 -5.64 9.96 13.57
CA LEU A 80 -6.71 8.99 13.33
C LEU A 80 -6.21 7.59 12.94
N TYR A 81 -4.96 7.44 12.46
CA TYR A 81 -4.35 6.11 12.28
C TYR A 81 -4.25 5.33 13.59
N LEU A 82 -4.12 6.01 14.73
CA LEU A 82 -4.02 5.36 16.03
C LEU A 82 -5.29 4.57 16.37
N LEU A 83 -6.45 4.97 15.84
CA LEU A 83 -7.72 4.31 16.10
C LEU A 83 -7.73 2.82 15.72
N HIS A 84 -6.94 2.40 14.72
CA HIS A 84 -6.89 0.99 14.34
C HIS A 84 -6.39 0.12 15.48
N HIS A 85 -5.14 0.29 15.91
CA HIS A 85 -4.60 -0.53 16.99
C HIS A 85 -5.29 -0.22 18.33
N LEU A 86 -5.72 1.03 18.58
CA LEU A 86 -6.38 1.42 19.83
C LEU A 86 -7.76 0.78 19.97
N LEU A 87 -8.48 0.52 18.87
CA LEU A 87 -9.80 -0.10 18.87
C LEU A 87 -9.77 -1.59 18.47
N GLY A 88 -8.59 -2.19 18.37
CA GLY A 88 -8.43 -3.63 18.24
C GLY A 88 -8.29 -4.16 16.82
N ASP A 89 -7.94 -3.31 15.87
CA ASP A 89 -7.58 -3.72 14.51
C ASP A 89 -6.07 -3.99 14.41
N PRO A 90 -5.62 -5.25 14.19
CA PRO A 90 -4.21 -5.65 14.24
C PRO A 90 -3.43 -5.30 12.95
N VAL A 91 -3.74 -4.17 12.33
CA VAL A 91 -3.16 -3.75 11.05
C VAL A 91 -2.39 -2.45 11.19
N VAL A 92 -1.46 -2.21 10.26
CA VAL A 92 -0.93 -0.86 10.05
C VAL A 92 -1.89 -0.20 9.06
N PRO A 93 -2.72 0.77 9.47
CA PRO A 93 -3.62 1.44 8.52
C PRO A 93 -2.83 2.32 7.56
N GLY A 94 -3.48 2.82 6.51
CA GLY A 94 -2.86 3.67 5.49
C GLY A 94 -3.88 4.49 4.72
N TRP A 95 -3.50 4.92 3.52
CA TRP A 95 -4.39 5.54 2.54
C TRP A 95 -5.18 4.49 1.78
N ILE A 96 -6.17 4.92 0.99
CA ILE A 96 -6.70 4.08 -0.10
C ILE A 96 -5.93 4.48 -1.37
N THR A 97 -4.62 4.24 -1.35
CA THR A 97 -3.68 4.75 -2.36
C THR A 97 -4.13 4.45 -3.79
N PRO A 98 -4.64 3.24 -4.15
CA PRO A 98 -5.02 2.97 -5.54
C PRO A 98 -6.26 3.74 -6.01
N ALA A 99 -7.05 4.30 -5.08
CA ALA A 99 -8.23 5.11 -5.39
C ALA A 99 -7.95 6.62 -5.41
N VAL A 100 -6.74 7.07 -5.05
CA VAL A 100 -6.37 8.50 -5.08
C VAL A 100 -6.58 9.14 -6.46
N PRO A 101 -6.12 8.56 -7.58
CA PRO A 101 -6.33 9.15 -8.90
C PRO A 101 -7.81 9.28 -9.25
N LEU A 102 -8.60 8.27 -8.88
CA LEU A 102 -10.04 8.24 -9.10
C LEU A 102 -10.74 9.42 -8.40
N LEU A 103 -10.35 9.69 -7.15
CA LEU A 103 -10.86 10.82 -6.37
C LEU A 103 -10.40 12.15 -6.94
N MET A 104 -9.14 12.27 -7.35
CA MET A 104 -8.63 13.49 -7.99
C MET A 104 -9.43 13.84 -9.24
N VAL A 105 -9.63 12.87 -10.15
CA VAL A 105 -10.41 13.06 -11.38
C VAL A 105 -11.86 13.46 -11.06
N TYR A 106 -12.47 12.87 -10.03
CA TYR A 106 -13.81 13.25 -9.59
C TYR A 106 -13.87 14.70 -9.09
N CYS A 107 -12.94 15.11 -8.21
CA CYS A 107 -12.89 16.47 -7.68
C CYS A 107 -12.60 17.51 -8.78
N GLN A 108 -11.79 17.17 -9.78
CA GLN A 108 -11.49 18.05 -10.92
C GLN A 108 -12.69 18.33 -11.84
N GLN A 109 -13.79 17.59 -11.70
CA GLN A 109 -15.06 17.91 -12.38
C GLN A 109 -15.72 19.17 -11.82
N PHE A 110 -15.26 19.66 -10.66
CA PHE A 110 -15.78 20.84 -9.98
C PHE A 110 -14.78 21.99 -10.04
N PRO A 111 -15.27 23.25 -10.13
CA PRO A 111 -14.41 24.44 -10.08
C PRO A 111 -13.56 24.46 -8.82
N GLU A 112 -12.34 24.97 -8.93
CA GLU A 112 -11.46 25.16 -7.77
C GLU A 112 -12.06 26.14 -6.78
N GLY A 113 -11.88 25.88 -5.48
CA GLY A 113 -12.49 26.63 -4.40
C GLY A 113 -13.53 25.80 -3.62
N PRO A 114 -14.56 26.46 -3.05
CA PRO A 114 -15.52 25.83 -2.14
C PRO A 114 -16.21 24.58 -2.73
N GLU A 115 -16.55 24.59 -4.00
CA GLU A 115 -17.25 23.50 -4.68
C GLU A 115 -16.40 22.22 -4.74
N ARG A 116 -15.10 22.36 -5.01
CA ARG A 116 -14.18 21.22 -5.06
C ARG A 116 -13.88 20.66 -3.66
N VAL A 117 -13.79 21.52 -2.65
CA VAL A 117 -13.70 21.10 -1.25
C VAL A 117 -14.96 20.34 -0.84
N GLN A 118 -16.15 20.88 -1.15
CA GLN A 118 -17.42 20.19 -0.93
C GLN A 118 -17.47 18.84 -1.66
N ALA A 119 -16.92 18.73 -2.87
CA ALA A 119 -16.87 17.46 -3.60
C ALA A 119 -16.03 16.42 -2.87
N LEU A 120 -14.87 16.82 -2.35
CA LEU A 120 -14.01 15.94 -1.54
C LEU A 120 -14.70 15.51 -0.25
N VAL A 121 -15.36 16.44 0.46
CA VAL A 121 -16.18 16.17 1.64
C VAL A 121 -17.29 15.18 1.30
N ALA A 122 -18.05 15.42 0.23
CA ALA A 122 -19.15 14.57 -0.20
C ALA A 122 -18.67 13.13 -0.46
N PHE A 123 -17.56 12.99 -1.17
CA PHE A 123 -16.96 11.69 -1.41
C PHE A 123 -16.59 10.96 -0.11
N GLN A 124 -15.86 11.63 0.81
CA GLN A 124 -15.44 11.01 2.06
C GLN A 124 -16.62 10.62 2.96
N LEU A 125 -17.67 11.46 3.03
CA LEU A 125 -18.87 11.16 3.80
C LEU A 125 -19.67 9.99 3.23
N VAL A 126 -19.76 9.88 1.90
CA VAL A 126 -20.43 8.74 1.23
C VAL A 126 -19.63 7.46 1.41
N LEU A 127 -18.30 7.53 1.29
CA LEU A 127 -17.39 6.41 1.60
C LEU A 127 -17.53 5.97 3.07
N ALA A 128 -17.60 6.92 3.99
CA ALA A 128 -17.79 6.65 5.40
C ALA A 128 -19.14 5.96 5.67
N ALA A 129 -20.23 6.50 5.13
CA ALA A 129 -21.57 5.94 5.27
C ALA A 129 -21.64 4.51 4.73
N LEU A 130 -21.09 4.26 3.53
CA LEU A 130 -21.00 2.93 2.95
C LEU A 130 -20.22 1.99 3.87
N SER A 131 -19.01 2.39 4.28
CA SER A 131 -18.10 1.54 5.06
C SER A 131 -18.68 1.19 6.43
N ILE A 132 -19.23 2.17 7.15
CA ILE A 132 -19.89 1.95 8.45
C ILE A 132 -21.10 1.03 8.28
N THR A 133 -21.93 1.26 7.26
CA THR A 133 -23.11 0.42 6.99
C THR A 133 -22.69 -1.03 6.75
N LEU A 134 -21.65 -1.27 5.94
CA LEU A 134 -21.14 -2.62 5.67
C LEU A 134 -20.51 -3.27 6.91
N GLY A 135 -19.82 -2.49 7.75
CA GLY A 135 -19.26 -2.96 9.00
C GLY A 135 -20.34 -3.37 10.02
N VAL A 136 -21.37 -2.53 10.21
CA VAL A 136 -22.46 -2.81 11.15
C VAL A 136 -23.32 -3.99 10.69
N THR A 137 -23.62 -4.08 9.39
CA THR A 137 -24.48 -5.15 8.84
C THR A 137 -23.76 -6.46 8.56
N GLY A 138 -22.43 -6.46 8.51
CA GLY A 138 -21.62 -7.61 8.10
C GLY A 138 -21.76 -7.98 6.62
N LEU A 139 -22.27 -7.06 5.78
CA LEU A 139 -22.51 -7.29 4.35
C LEU A 139 -21.27 -7.10 3.48
N ALA A 140 -20.15 -6.61 4.02
CA ALA A 140 -18.92 -6.33 3.26
C ALA A 140 -18.51 -7.51 2.34
N ALA A 141 -18.54 -8.74 2.86
CA ALA A 141 -18.18 -9.94 2.10
C ALA A 141 -19.18 -10.33 0.98
N LYS A 142 -20.42 -9.81 1.04
CA LYS A 142 -21.47 -10.09 0.05
C LYS A 142 -21.50 -9.06 -1.07
N VAL A 143 -21.29 -7.78 -0.79
CA VAL A 143 -21.44 -6.68 -1.76
C VAL A 143 -20.51 -6.86 -2.97
N VAL A 144 -19.27 -7.30 -2.74
CA VAL A 144 -18.29 -7.44 -3.82
C VAL A 144 -18.60 -8.59 -4.78
N ARG A 145 -19.40 -9.59 -4.36
CA ARG A 145 -19.81 -10.70 -5.24
C ARG A 145 -20.75 -10.27 -6.37
N PHE A 146 -21.38 -9.10 -6.24
CA PHE A 146 -22.33 -8.60 -7.23
C PHE A 146 -21.69 -7.78 -8.35
N ILE A 147 -20.37 -7.54 -8.30
CA ILE A 147 -19.64 -6.76 -9.30
C ILE A 147 -18.93 -7.73 -10.25
N PRO A 148 -19.22 -7.69 -11.57
CA PRO A 148 -18.57 -8.56 -12.55
C PRO A 148 -17.03 -8.44 -12.52
N ASN A 149 -16.31 -9.54 -12.75
CA ASN A 149 -14.84 -9.57 -12.76
C ASN A 149 -14.27 -8.55 -13.77
N ALA A 150 -14.77 -8.56 -15.01
CA ALA A 150 -14.45 -7.56 -16.04
C ALA A 150 -14.50 -6.11 -15.54
N LEU A 151 -15.58 -5.75 -14.82
CA LEU A 151 -15.79 -4.39 -14.35
C LEU A 151 -14.80 -4.05 -13.22
N ARG A 152 -14.57 -4.98 -12.27
CA ARG A 152 -13.54 -4.80 -11.23
C ARG A 152 -12.16 -4.62 -11.85
N ALA A 153 -11.78 -5.52 -12.75
CA ALA A 153 -10.53 -5.47 -13.47
C ALA A 153 -10.37 -4.13 -14.20
N GLY A 154 -11.39 -3.69 -14.94
CA GLY A 154 -11.36 -2.44 -15.70
C GLY A 154 -11.21 -1.19 -14.83
N ILE A 155 -11.92 -1.14 -13.70
CA ILE A 155 -11.81 -0.02 -12.77
C ILE A 155 -10.41 0.07 -12.16
N VAL A 156 -9.86 -1.06 -11.72
CA VAL A 156 -8.53 -1.10 -11.11
C VAL A 156 -7.45 -0.76 -12.15
N VAL A 157 -7.52 -1.32 -13.36
CA VAL A 157 -6.60 -0.97 -14.47
C VAL A 157 -6.71 0.52 -14.81
N GLY A 158 -7.93 1.04 -14.95
CA GLY A 158 -8.17 2.45 -15.29
C GLY A 158 -7.62 3.42 -14.26
N ALA A 159 -7.81 3.13 -12.96
CA ALA A 159 -7.22 3.91 -11.89
C ALA A 159 -5.68 3.90 -11.97
N GLY A 160 -5.09 2.76 -12.34
CA GLY A 160 -3.66 2.64 -12.57
C GLY A 160 -3.17 3.51 -13.73
N PHE A 161 -3.88 3.53 -14.86
CA PHE A 161 -3.57 4.41 -15.99
C PHE A 161 -3.70 5.89 -15.64
N ALA A 162 -4.76 6.28 -14.96
CA ALA A 162 -4.96 7.66 -14.51
C ALA A 162 -3.81 8.13 -13.59
N ALA A 163 -3.32 7.26 -12.69
CA ALA A 163 -2.19 7.57 -11.82
C ALA A 163 -0.89 7.86 -12.59
N VAL A 164 -0.57 7.03 -13.58
CA VAL A 164 0.64 7.22 -14.39
C VAL A 164 0.47 8.46 -15.28
N GLN A 165 -0.70 8.60 -15.91
CA GLN A 165 -1.00 9.73 -16.78
C GLN A 165 -0.83 11.07 -16.05
N SER A 166 -1.29 11.20 -14.80
CA SER A 166 -1.16 12.47 -14.06
C SER A 166 0.29 12.87 -13.76
N VAL A 167 1.23 11.93 -13.77
CA VAL A 167 2.66 12.23 -13.57
C VAL A 167 3.32 12.72 -14.86
N PHE A 168 2.90 12.19 -16.01
CA PHE A 168 3.49 12.46 -17.34
C PHE A 168 2.64 13.41 -18.20
N ALA A 169 1.51 13.91 -17.70
CA ALA A 169 0.72 14.92 -18.38
C ALA A 169 1.50 16.24 -18.53
N GLU A 170 1.05 17.09 -19.44
CA GLU A 170 1.59 18.45 -19.60
C GLU A 170 1.45 19.24 -18.29
N GLY A 171 2.52 19.91 -17.85
CA GLY A 171 2.60 20.52 -16.52
C GLY A 171 2.71 19.51 -15.36
N GLY A 172 2.84 18.22 -15.66
CA GLY A 172 3.02 17.15 -14.69
C GLY A 172 4.41 17.14 -14.07
N ARG A 173 4.55 16.37 -12.99
CA ARG A 173 5.79 16.35 -12.18
C ARG A 173 7.02 15.89 -12.93
N PHE A 174 6.84 15.07 -13.97
CA PHE A 174 7.97 14.63 -14.80
C PHE A 174 8.63 15.76 -15.57
N GLU A 175 7.92 16.84 -15.89
CA GLU A 175 8.51 18.01 -16.56
C GLU A 175 9.44 18.80 -15.63
N THR A 176 9.09 18.87 -14.34
CA THR A 176 9.87 19.60 -13.33
C THR A 176 11.01 18.76 -12.74
N PHE A 177 10.81 17.44 -12.61
CA PHE A 177 11.78 16.53 -12.00
C PHE A 177 12.15 15.32 -12.89
N PRO A 178 12.52 15.52 -14.18
CA PRO A 178 12.71 14.41 -15.11
C PRO A 178 13.81 13.43 -14.67
N TRP A 179 14.95 13.93 -14.17
CA TRP A 179 16.07 13.09 -13.75
C TRP A 179 15.81 12.45 -12.41
N THR A 180 15.35 13.22 -11.43
CA THR A 180 15.12 12.69 -10.08
C THR A 180 14.02 11.64 -10.09
N ILE A 181 12.90 11.88 -10.78
CA ILE A 181 11.83 10.88 -10.91
C ILE A 181 12.35 9.64 -11.62
N SER A 182 13.06 9.77 -12.75
CA SER A 182 13.59 8.61 -13.48
C SER A 182 14.50 7.73 -12.62
N ILE A 183 15.44 8.34 -11.89
CA ILE A 183 16.41 7.63 -11.04
C ILE A 183 15.69 6.99 -9.85
N ALA A 184 14.84 7.76 -9.16
CA ALA A 184 14.16 7.27 -7.97
C ALA A 184 13.13 6.18 -8.29
N VAL A 185 12.42 6.28 -9.42
CA VAL A 185 11.49 5.25 -9.90
C VAL A 185 12.25 3.98 -10.28
N GLY A 186 13.37 4.11 -11.01
CA GLY A 186 14.24 2.99 -11.33
C GLY A 186 14.74 2.25 -10.10
N LEU A 187 15.17 2.99 -9.06
CA LEU A 187 15.53 2.42 -7.78
C LEU A 187 14.31 1.76 -7.09
N ALA A 188 13.14 2.39 -7.10
CA ALA A 188 11.95 1.82 -6.48
C ALA A 188 11.58 0.46 -7.11
N PHE A 189 11.60 0.34 -8.44
CA PHE A 189 11.36 -0.94 -9.11
C PHE A 189 12.43 -1.98 -8.80
N LEU A 190 13.70 -1.57 -8.70
CA LEU A 190 14.79 -2.44 -8.27
C LEU A 190 14.57 -2.96 -6.85
N LEU A 191 14.20 -2.10 -5.90
CA LEU A 191 14.00 -2.47 -4.50
C LEU A 191 12.75 -3.32 -4.29
N LEU A 192 11.65 -3.00 -4.97
CA LEU A 192 10.34 -3.62 -4.71
C LEU A 192 10.07 -4.88 -5.53
N TYR A 193 10.57 -4.96 -6.78
CA TYR A 193 10.16 -6.02 -7.72
C TYR A 193 11.31 -6.85 -8.29
N SER A 194 12.58 -6.46 -8.07
CA SER A 194 13.71 -7.23 -8.60
C SER A 194 13.93 -8.54 -7.84
N LYS A 195 13.87 -9.67 -8.57
CA LYS A 195 14.33 -10.98 -8.09
C LYS A 195 15.82 -10.99 -7.72
N GLY A 196 16.62 -10.13 -8.35
CA GLY A 196 18.05 -9.97 -8.03
C GLY A 196 18.23 -9.37 -6.64
N PHE A 197 17.56 -8.25 -6.39
CA PHE A 197 17.59 -7.59 -5.09
C PHE A 197 17.03 -8.50 -3.98
N ALA A 198 15.88 -9.14 -4.21
CA ALA A 198 15.29 -10.09 -3.26
C ALA A 198 16.25 -11.23 -2.86
N ARG A 199 17.07 -11.73 -3.80
CA ARG A 199 18.13 -12.71 -3.48
C ARG A 199 19.27 -12.09 -2.69
N ALA A 200 19.68 -10.87 -3.01
CA ALA A 200 20.76 -10.16 -2.32
C ALA A 200 20.41 -9.84 -0.85
N GLN A 201 19.13 -9.52 -0.56
CA GLN A 201 18.64 -9.29 0.81
C GLN A 201 18.77 -10.51 1.74
N ARG A 202 18.79 -11.72 1.16
CA ARG A 202 19.03 -12.95 1.94
C ARG A 202 20.48 -13.03 2.44
N ARG A 203 21.42 -12.44 1.70
CA ARG A 203 22.86 -12.49 1.98
C ARG A 203 23.39 -11.30 2.79
N SER A 204 22.71 -10.15 2.76
CA SER A 204 23.15 -8.93 3.45
C SER A 204 22.10 -8.36 4.41
N ARG A 205 22.51 -8.08 5.66
CA ARG A 205 21.67 -7.42 6.66
C ARG A 205 21.31 -5.98 6.24
N VAL A 206 22.24 -5.27 5.60
CA VAL A 206 22.04 -3.88 5.14
C VAL A 206 21.00 -3.83 4.02
N LEU A 207 21.11 -4.70 3.02
CA LEU A 207 20.13 -4.73 1.93
C LEU A 207 18.73 -5.15 2.41
N ARG A 208 18.68 -6.03 3.42
CA ARG A 208 17.43 -6.39 4.08
C ARG A 208 16.80 -5.20 4.80
N LEU A 209 17.60 -4.40 5.51
CA LEU A 209 17.15 -3.16 6.13
C LEU A 209 16.62 -2.18 5.07
N ILE A 210 17.39 -1.91 4.01
CA ILE A 210 16.99 -0.99 2.93
C ILE A 210 15.65 -1.39 2.33
N GLY A 211 15.46 -2.66 1.95
CA GLY A 211 14.18 -3.06 1.36
C GLY A 211 13.02 -3.12 2.36
N SER A 212 13.29 -3.23 3.67
CA SER A 212 12.22 -3.12 4.69
C SER A 212 11.70 -1.69 4.87
N LEU A 213 12.41 -0.68 4.35
CA LEU A 213 12.03 0.73 4.41
C LEU A 213 11.08 1.14 3.25
N GLY A 214 10.70 0.21 2.37
CA GLY A 214 9.78 0.49 1.26
C GLY A 214 10.33 1.55 0.29
N ILE A 215 9.56 2.61 0.05
CA ILE A 215 9.94 3.68 -0.88
C ILE A 215 10.82 4.77 -0.25
N LEU A 216 10.96 4.80 1.09
CA LEU A 216 11.74 5.83 1.79
C LEU A 216 13.18 5.97 1.24
N PRO A 217 13.94 4.91 0.95
CA PRO A 217 15.28 5.07 0.37
C PRO A 217 15.27 5.82 -0.96
N CYS A 218 14.19 5.72 -1.72
CA CYS A 218 14.02 6.45 -2.98
C CYS A 218 13.74 7.93 -2.73
N ILE A 219 12.94 8.24 -1.69
CA ILE A 219 12.68 9.63 -1.26
C ILE A 219 13.97 10.28 -0.73
N LEU A 220 14.72 9.58 0.14
CA LEU A 220 16.00 10.07 0.65
C LEU A 220 17.04 10.24 -0.45
N LEU A 221 17.03 9.37 -1.47
CA LEU A 221 17.85 9.57 -2.66
C LEU A 221 17.43 10.84 -3.42
N ALA A 222 16.13 11.10 -3.54
CA ALA A 222 15.61 12.29 -4.21
C ALA A 222 16.08 13.59 -3.55
N VAL A 223 16.16 13.63 -2.21
CA VAL A 223 16.70 14.78 -1.44
C VAL A 223 18.09 15.19 -1.91
N VAL A 224 18.90 14.23 -2.38
CA VAL A 224 20.26 14.47 -2.88
C VAL A 224 20.28 14.67 -4.40
N VAL A 225 19.52 13.87 -5.15
CA VAL A 225 19.54 13.89 -6.61
C VAL A 225 18.90 15.16 -7.17
N ALA A 226 17.77 15.63 -6.62
CA ALA A 226 17.09 16.81 -7.15
C ALA A 226 17.95 18.07 -7.12
N PRO A 227 18.67 18.40 -6.03
CA PRO A 227 19.60 19.52 -6.04
C PRO A 227 20.81 19.35 -6.95
N LEU A 228 21.31 18.13 -7.14
CA LEU A 228 22.44 17.86 -8.04
C LEU A 228 22.10 18.13 -9.52
N PHE A 229 20.85 17.90 -9.91
CA PHE A 229 20.36 18.21 -11.26
C PHE A 229 19.75 19.61 -11.37
N GLY A 230 19.74 20.40 -10.28
CA GLY A 230 19.13 21.73 -10.23
C GLY A 230 17.60 21.72 -10.30
N GLU A 231 16.96 20.58 -10.04
CA GLU A 231 15.49 20.42 -10.06
C GLU A 231 14.83 20.88 -8.74
N ALA A 232 15.57 20.89 -7.63
CA ALA A 232 15.15 21.45 -6.34
C ALA A 232 16.30 22.20 -5.66
N PRO A 233 16.02 23.14 -4.74
CA PRO A 233 17.04 23.67 -3.84
C PRO A 233 17.52 22.58 -2.86
N TRP A 234 18.75 22.74 -2.35
CA TRP A 234 19.21 21.94 -1.21
C TRP A 234 18.30 22.17 0.00
N PRO A 235 17.93 21.12 0.75
CA PRO A 235 17.10 21.28 1.93
C PRO A 235 17.84 22.10 2.99
N THR A 236 17.12 23.04 3.61
CA THR A 236 17.62 23.76 4.79
C THR A 236 17.03 23.09 6.01
N LEU A 237 17.90 22.48 6.83
CA LEU A 237 17.44 21.76 8.02
C LEU A 237 17.02 22.75 9.11
N GLU A 238 15.73 22.77 9.43
CA GLU A 238 15.18 23.61 10.48
C GLU A 238 14.90 22.81 11.76
N TRP A 239 15.32 23.36 12.90
CA TRP A 239 15.11 22.75 14.20
C TRP A 239 13.92 23.39 14.90
N GLY A 240 12.96 22.56 15.30
CA GLY A 240 11.76 23.04 15.97
C GLY A 240 10.61 22.07 15.81
N PHE A 241 9.42 22.57 16.07
CA PHE A 241 8.17 21.87 15.80
C PHE A 241 7.54 22.42 14.54
N ALA A 242 6.95 21.54 13.75
CA ALA A 242 6.10 21.96 12.65
C ALA A 242 4.90 22.74 13.20
N THR A 243 4.42 23.72 12.44
CA THR A 243 3.29 24.58 12.80
C THR A 243 2.15 24.39 11.80
N PRO A 244 1.36 23.32 11.89
CA PRO A 244 0.21 23.12 11.02
C PRO A 244 -0.84 24.21 11.24
N ASP A 245 -1.38 24.73 10.15
CA ASP A 245 -2.39 25.80 10.19
C ASP A 245 -3.81 25.24 10.24
N PHE A 246 -4.25 24.90 11.46
CA PHE A 246 -5.60 24.43 11.71
C PHE A 246 -6.67 25.49 11.50
N VAL A 247 -6.32 26.78 11.63
CA VAL A 247 -7.29 27.87 11.48
C VAL A 247 -7.70 27.93 10.02
N THR A 248 -6.72 28.10 9.12
CA THR A 248 -6.97 28.13 7.67
C THR A 248 -7.65 26.86 7.19
N LEU A 249 -7.21 25.69 7.67
CA LEU A 249 -7.88 24.43 7.37
C LEU A 249 -9.37 24.50 7.69
N TRP A 250 -9.74 24.83 8.94
CA TRP A 250 -11.14 24.82 9.35
C TRP A 250 -11.97 25.95 8.73
N THR A 251 -11.40 27.12 8.50
CA THR A 251 -12.13 28.28 7.95
C THR A 251 -12.29 28.25 6.43
N GLU A 252 -11.43 27.54 5.70
CA GLU A 252 -11.42 27.59 4.22
C GLU A 252 -11.57 26.23 3.54
N TYR A 253 -11.25 25.12 4.22
CA TYR A 253 -11.17 23.80 3.58
C TYR A 253 -12.01 22.72 4.27
N THR A 254 -12.96 23.10 5.13
CA THR A 254 -13.85 22.14 5.80
C THR A 254 -15.30 22.57 5.75
N VAL A 255 -16.19 21.69 6.21
CA VAL A 255 -17.63 21.95 6.35
C VAL A 255 -17.92 23.22 7.16
N PHE A 256 -17.04 23.59 8.10
CA PHE A 256 -17.21 24.81 8.90
C PHE A 256 -16.98 26.09 8.08
N GLY A 257 -16.08 26.03 7.10
CA GLY A 257 -15.72 27.15 6.22
C GLY A 257 -16.57 27.24 4.96
N VAL A 258 -16.62 26.14 4.21
CA VAL A 258 -17.28 26.07 2.89
C VAL A 258 -18.72 25.59 2.96
N GLY A 259 -19.20 25.18 4.13
CA GLY A 259 -20.53 24.60 4.31
C GLY A 259 -20.61 23.11 3.94
N PHE A 260 -21.77 22.52 4.22
CA PHE A 260 -22.02 21.11 3.93
C PHE A 260 -22.28 20.90 2.43
N PRO A 261 -21.79 19.81 1.81
CA PRO A 261 -21.99 19.57 0.39
C PRO A 261 -23.48 19.44 0.03
N PRO A 262 -23.90 19.95 -1.14
CA PRO A 262 -25.26 19.74 -1.64
C PRO A 262 -25.61 18.26 -1.76
N ALA A 263 -26.88 17.91 -1.51
CA ALA A 263 -27.33 16.52 -1.59
C ALA A 263 -27.05 15.85 -2.95
N MET A 264 -27.10 16.63 -4.03
CA MET A 264 -26.78 16.12 -5.37
C MET A 264 -25.32 15.68 -5.49
N MET A 265 -24.40 16.39 -4.82
CA MET A 265 -22.97 16.06 -4.84
C MET A 265 -22.69 14.74 -4.09
N LEU A 266 -23.44 14.48 -3.00
CA LEU A 266 -23.42 13.18 -2.31
C LEU A 266 -23.90 12.05 -3.24
N LEU A 267 -24.94 12.29 -4.04
CA LEU A 267 -25.45 11.28 -4.98
C LEU A 267 -24.46 11.02 -6.13
N THR A 268 -23.84 12.05 -6.69
CA THR A 268 -22.86 11.90 -7.77
C THR A 268 -21.54 11.31 -7.33
N ALA A 269 -21.22 11.36 -6.03
CA ALA A 269 -20.04 10.70 -5.49
C ALA A 269 -20.19 9.17 -5.45
N ILE A 270 -21.42 8.63 -5.45
CA ILE A 270 -21.70 7.19 -5.26
C ILE A 270 -20.92 6.30 -6.25
N PRO A 271 -20.90 6.56 -7.58
CA PRO A 271 -20.14 5.74 -8.51
C PRO A 271 -18.64 5.73 -8.19
N THR A 272 -18.05 6.89 -7.93
CA THR A 272 -16.63 7.03 -7.57
C THR A 272 -16.33 6.29 -6.26
N VAL A 273 -17.19 6.41 -5.25
CA VAL A 273 -17.07 5.69 -3.98
C VAL A 273 -17.19 4.18 -4.18
N ALA A 274 -18.08 3.71 -5.05
CA ALA A 274 -18.22 2.29 -5.36
C ALA A 274 -16.94 1.72 -5.98
N ALA A 275 -16.31 2.45 -6.90
CA ALA A 275 -15.01 2.05 -7.46
C ALA A 275 -13.90 2.06 -6.39
N ALA A 276 -13.82 3.11 -5.56
CA ALA A 276 -12.87 3.15 -4.45
C ALA A 276 -13.09 2.00 -3.47
N TYR A 277 -14.33 1.59 -3.21
CA TYR A 277 -14.63 0.49 -2.31
C TYR A 277 -14.18 -0.88 -2.84
N ILE A 278 -14.19 -1.09 -4.16
CA ILE A 278 -13.61 -2.31 -4.76
C ILE A 278 -12.13 -2.44 -4.38
N VAL A 279 -11.40 -1.32 -4.38
CA VAL A 279 -10.00 -1.25 -3.97
C VAL A 279 -9.84 -1.56 -2.48
N VAL A 280 -10.63 -0.90 -1.62
CA VAL A 280 -10.63 -1.11 -0.16
C VAL A 280 -10.85 -2.58 0.19
N PHE A 281 -11.70 -3.28 -0.55
CA PHE A 281 -11.93 -4.70 -0.33
C PHE A 281 -10.67 -5.54 -0.56
N GLY A 282 -9.87 -5.22 -1.59
CA GLY A 282 -8.58 -5.84 -1.84
C GLY A 282 -7.64 -5.70 -0.63
N ASP A 283 -7.57 -4.51 -0.05
CA ASP A 283 -6.77 -4.26 1.15
C ASP A 283 -7.23 -5.08 2.36
N VAL A 284 -8.54 -5.22 2.56
CA VAL A 284 -9.12 -6.04 3.65
C VAL A 284 -8.76 -7.52 3.48
N LEU A 285 -8.81 -8.04 2.24
CA LEU A 285 -8.39 -9.41 1.95
C LEU A 285 -6.89 -9.60 2.16
N GLN A 286 -6.08 -8.64 1.74
CA GLN A 286 -4.63 -8.68 1.91
C GLN A 286 -4.24 -8.65 3.39
N ALA A 287 -4.85 -7.77 4.19
CA ALA A 287 -4.62 -7.72 5.64
C ALA A 287 -4.91 -9.08 6.29
N ARG A 288 -6.05 -9.69 5.95
CA ARG A 288 -6.41 -11.03 6.43
C ARG A 288 -5.36 -12.06 6.05
N ALA A 289 -4.98 -12.15 4.78
CA ALA A 289 -4.02 -13.14 4.31
C ALA A 289 -2.66 -13.04 5.01
N VAL A 290 -2.14 -11.81 5.18
CA VAL A 290 -0.87 -11.56 5.88
C VAL A 290 -0.95 -11.96 7.36
N LEU A 291 -2.06 -11.67 8.02
CA LEU A 291 -2.28 -12.02 9.42
C LEU A 291 -2.52 -13.52 9.64
N ASP A 292 -3.22 -14.17 8.72
CA ASP A 292 -3.46 -15.62 8.76
C ASP A 292 -2.11 -16.36 8.62
N GLU A 293 -1.26 -15.97 7.65
CA GLU A 293 0.11 -16.51 7.50
C GLU A 293 0.96 -16.28 8.77
N ALA A 294 0.87 -15.10 9.37
CA ALA A 294 1.58 -14.81 10.61
C ALA A 294 1.09 -15.68 11.78
N SER A 295 -0.21 -15.97 11.83
CA SER A 295 -0.85 -16.77 12.87
C SER A 295 -0.52 -18.27 12.74
N GLU A 296 -0.20 -18.76 11.54
CA GLU A 296 0.34 -20.11 11.33
C GLU A 296 1.72 -20.30 11.97
N VAL A 297 2.53 -19.22 12.02
CA VAL A 297 3.89 -19.24 12.59
C VAL A 297 3.90 -18.92 14.08
N ARG A 298 3.11 -17.92 14.51
CA ARG A 298 3.00 -17.45 15.90
C ARG A 298 1.69 -17.92 16.51
N THR A 299 1.72 -19.11 17.09
CA THR A 299 0.53 -19.72 17.73
C THR A 299 0.33 -19.30 19.19
N ASP A 300 1.23 -18.47 19.75
CA ASP A 300 1.23 -18.02 21.15
C ASP A 300 0.38 -16.77 21.42
N GLU A 301 -0.06 -16.05 20.39
CA GLU A 301 -1.01 -14.94 20.50
C GLU A 301 -2.12 -15.14 19.48
N LYS A 302 -3.37 -15.07 19.94
CA LYS A 302 -4.53 -15.14 19.06
C LYS A 302 -4.77 -13.79 18.38
N VAL A 303 -4.27 -13.63 17.15
CA VAL A 303 -4.50 -12.44 16.33
C VAL A 303 -5.86 -12.55 15.62
N SER A 304 -6.88 -11.87 16.15
CA SER A 304 -8.23 -11.88 15.57
C SER A 304 -8.45 -10.68 14.65
N TYR A 305 -8.39 -10.90 13.33
CA TYR A 305 -8.80 -9.90 12.34
C TYR A 305 -10.31 -9.97 12.09
N ASN A 306 -11.01 -8.88 12.42
CA ASN A 306 -12.44 -8.73 12.19
C ASN A 306 -12.69 -7.66 11.10
N PRO A 307 -13.06 -8.06 9.86
CA PRO A 307 -13.33 -7.13 8.77
C PRO A 307 -14.42 -6.11 9.10
N ASN A 308 -15.46 -6.52 9.84
CA ASN A 308 -16.57 -5.62 10.19
C ASN A 308 -16.08 -4.50 11.12
N ARG A 309 -15.23 -4.84 12.08
CA ARG A 309 -14.58 -3.85 12.97
C ARG A 309 -13.68 -2.91 12.18
N ALA A 310 -12.85 -3.44 11.29
CA ALA A 310 -12.01 -2.61 10.42
C ALA A 310 -12.87 -1.60 9.62
N HIS A 311 -13.97 -2.05 9.01
CA HIS A 311 -14.93 -1.20 8.27
C HIS A 311 -15.53 -0.09 9.11
N MET A 312 -15.90 -0.37 10.36
CA MET A 312 -16.37 0.67 11.27
C MET A 312 -15.26 1.67 11.61
N ILE A 313 -14.02 1.22 11.81
CA ILE A 313 -12.89 2.10 12.16
C ILE A 313 -12.53 3.00 10.99
N PHE A 314 -12.20 2.46 9.81
CA PHE A 314 -11.82 3.32 8.69
C PHE A 314 -13.01 4.13 8.15
N GLY A 315 -14.23 3.61 8.26
CA GLY A 315 -15.45 4.37 7.99
C GLY A 315 -15.60 5.56 8.94
N ALA A 316 -15.41 5.37 10.25
CA ALA A 316 -15.43 6.47 11.22
C ALA A 316 -14.30 7.47 10.99
N ARG A 317 -13.10 7.02 10.61
CA ARG A 317 -11.98 7.91 10.24
C ARG A 317 -12.35 8.80 9.04
N ASN A 318 -12.94 8.24 7.99
CA ASN A 318 -13.41 9.03 6.85
C ASN A 318 -14.58 9.96 7.21
N ALA A 319 -15.47 9.57 8.13
CA ALA A 319 -16.55 10.44 8.60
C ALA A 319 -15.99 11.67 9.32
N ILE A 320 -15.01 11.46 10.20
CA ILE A 320 -14.37 12.53 10.96
C ILE A 320 -13.59 13.44 10.00
N MET A 321 -12.70 12.87 9.18
CA MET A 321 -11.90 13.64 8.22
C MET A 321 -12.78 14.41 7.23
N GLY A 322 -13.85 13.80 6.73
CA GLY A 322 -14.78 14.48 5.83
C GLY A 322 -15.37 15.76 6.43
N VAL A 323 -15.45 15.88 7.76
CA VAL A 323 -15.95 17.08 8.43
C VAL A 323 -14.83 18.04 8.83
N ILE A 324 -13.73 17.54 9.41
CA ILE A 324 -12.73 18.37 10.09
C ILE A 324 -11.39 18.53 9.34
N GLY A 325 -11.21 17.82 8.24
CA GLY A 325 -9.97 17.86 7.47
C GLY A 325 -10.06 16.93 6.26
N PRO A 326 -10.83 17.28 5.23
CA PRO A 326 -11.07 16.39 4.10
C PRO A 326 -9.76 16.10 3.36
N ASP A 327 -9.54 14.82 3.04
CA ASP A 327 -8.24 14.31 2.60
C ASP A 327 -8.37 13.49 1.31
N VAL A 328 -7.58 13.87 0.30
CA VAL A 328 -7.50 13.22 -1.01
C VAL A 328 -6.98 11.79 -0.92
N THR A 329 -6.20 11.47 0.12
CA THR A 329 -5.66 10.13 0.32
C THR A 329 -6.63 9.17 1.00
N MET A 330 -7.72 9.72 1.56
CA MET A 330 -8.75 9.01 2.33
C MET A 330 -8.17 8.28 3.55
N CYS A 331 -9.06 7.77 4.40
CA CYS A 331 -8.66 6.89 5.51
C CYS A 331 -8.81 5.43 5.10
N GLY A 332 -7.72 4.81 4.63
CA GLY A 332 -7.69 3.41 4.22
C GLY A 332 -7.44 2.43 5.36
N PRO A 333 -7.81 1.15 5.18
CA PRO A 333 -7.66 0.11 6.21
C PRO A 333 -6.23 -0.39 6.36
N LEU A 334 -5.36 -0.24 5.34
CA LEU A 334 -4.10 -0.95 5.28
C LEU A 334 -3.00 -0.14 4.60
N TRP A 335 -1.81 -0.13 5.20
CA TRP A 335 -0.55 0.14 4.51
C TRP A 335 0.19 -1.18 4.32
N ALA A 336 0.00 -1.80 3.16
CA ALA A 336 0.41 -3.18 2.91
C ALA A 336 1.90 -3.45 3.17
N ALA A 337 2.79 -2.59 2.66
CA ALA A 337 4.23 -2.78 2.80
C ALA A 337 4.69 -2.79 4.27
N MET A 338 4.21 -1.82 5.05
CA MET A 338 4.54 -1.71 6.47
C MET A 338 3.86 -2.81 7.29
N HIS A 339 2.63 -3.17 6.95
CA HIS A 339 1.95 -4.27 7.61
C HIS A 339 2.67 -5.61 7.40
N VAL A 340 3.16 -5.89 6.19
CA VAL A 340 4.00 -7.06 5.92
C VAL A 340 5.31 -6.98 6.70
N ALA A 341 6.03 -5.85 6.68
CA ALA A 341 7.29 -5.70 7.40
C ALA A 341 7.15 -5.96 8.92
N ILE A 342 6.09 -5.43 9.53
CA ILE A 342 5.77 -5.65 10.94
C ILE A 342 5.37 -7.10 11.19
N SER A 343 4.58 -7.71 10.30
CA SER A 343 4.18 -9.12 10.41
C SER A 343 5.39 -10.07 10.25
N GLU A 344 6.34 -9.77 9.37
CA GLU A 344 7.61 -10.50 9.24
C GLU A 344 8.46 -10.39 10.50
N ARG A 345 8.49 -9.22 11.14
CA ARG A 345 9.19 -9.05 12.42
C ARG A 345 8.48 -9.85 13.51
N TYR A 346 7.15 -9.84 13.53
CA TYR A 346 6.34 -10.60 14.46
C TYR A 346 6.56 -12.12 14.36
N LYS A 347 6.67 -12.66 13.14
CA LYS A 347 6.99 -14.08 12.87
C LYS A 347 8.33 -14.55 13.44
N LYS A 348 9.25 -13.65 13.78
CA LYS A 348 10.57 -14.00 14.36
C LYS A 348 10.52 -14.42 15.84
N GLY A 349 9.34 -14.42 16.46
CA GLY A 349 9.14 -14.88 17.83
C GLY A 349 8.96 -13.76 18.84
N ARG A 350 8.63 -14.15 20.08
CA ARG A 350 8.26 -13.25 21.18
C ARG A 350 9.34 -12.25 21.57
N ASP A 351 10.60 -12.64 21.44
CA ASP A 351 11.73 -11.77 21.75
C ASP A 351 11.83 -10.61 20.78
N ALA A 352 11.52 -10.86 19.50
CA ALA A 352 11.44 -9.80 18.50
C ALA A 352 10.22 -8.92 18.77
N MET A 353 9.03 -9.50 18.90
CA MET A 353 7.80 -8.74 19.12
C MET A 353 6.82 -9.54 19.97
N GLN A 354 6.43 -8.98 21.13
CA GLN A 354 5.51 -9.65 22.04
C GLN A 354 4.09 -9.74 21.47
N SER A 355 3.61 -8.66 20.84
CA SER A 355 2.27 -8.60 20.24
C SER A 355 2.28 -7.82 18.94
N ILE A 356 1.50 -8.26 17.96
CA ILE A 356 1.33 -7.56 16.67
C ILE A 356 0.82 -6.11 16.86
N PHE A 357 -0.03 -5.88 17.87
CA PHE A 357 -0.52 -4.56 18.24
C PHE A 357 0.59 -3.63 18.73
N GLY A 358 1.63 -4.19 19.37
CA GLY A 358 2.81 -3.45 19.77
C GLY A 358 3.61 -2.94 18.58
N GLY A 359 3.77 -3.76 17.54
CA GLY A 359 4.43 -3.34 16.31
C GLY A 359 3.62 -2.27 15.57
N ALA A 360 2.37 -2.57 15.24
CA ALA A 360 1.49 -1.66 14.50
C ALA A 360 1.25 -0.33 15.24
N GLY A 361 1.03 -0.40 16.56
CA GLY A 361 0.81 0.77 17.40
C GLY A 361 2.05 1.63 17.55
N SER A 362 3.20 1.04 17.92
CA SER A 362 4.44 1.82 18.04
C SER A 362 4.86 2.46 16.72
N PHE A 363 4.66 1.77 15.58
CA PHE A 363 4.89 2.36 14.26
C PHE A 363 4.04 3.63 14.04
N ARG A 364 2.72 3.57 14.27
CA ARG A 364 1.85 4.73 14.05
C ARG A 364 2.02 5.84 15.09
N TRP A 365 2.41 5.51 16.32
CA TRP A 365 2.89 6.53 17.27
C TRP A 365 4.15 7.22 16.75
N GLY A 366 5.07 6.46 16.15
CA GLY A 366 6.28 7.00 15.52
C GLY A 366 5.97 7.94 14.37
N THR A 367 5.11 7.54 13.44
CA THR A 367 4.70 8.41 12.32
C THR A 367 4.05 9.68 12.84
N ASN A 368 3.14 9.56 13.82
CA ASN A 368 2.47 10.71 14.42
C ASN A 368 3.45 11.68 15.07
N THR A 369 4.45 11.20 15.83
CA THR A 369 5.49 12.06 16.38
C THR A 369 6.33 12.71 15.29
N GLY A 370 6.73 11.94 14.27
CA GLY A 370 7.57 12.45 13.17
C GLY A 370 6.94 13.60 12.40
N LEU A 371 5.60 13.63 12.26
CA LEU A 371 4.87 14.73 11.59
C LEU A 371 5.02 16.08 12.30
N TRP A 372 5.32 16.09 13.60
CA TRP A 372 5.55 17.31 14.37
C TRP A 372 7.01 17.77 14.38
N LEU A 373 7.94 16.95 13.88
CA LEU A 373 9.37 17.26 13.90
C LEU A 373 9.78 18.01 12.64
N LEU A 374 9.98 19.32 12.78
CA LEU A 374 10.39 20.21 11.69
C LEU A 374 11.67 19.75 10.96
N PRO A 375 12.67 19.14 11.62
CA PRO A 375 13.85 18.59 10.92
C PRO A 375 13.50 17.54 9.86
N ILE A 376 12.44 16.76 10.07
CA ILE A 376 12.02 15.73 9.12
C ILE A 376 11.24 16.39 7.99
N VAL A 377 10.32 17.30 8.33
CA VAL A 377 9.48 18.02 7.35
C VAL A 377 10.36 18.84 6.39
N SER A 378 11.21 19.72 6.92
CA SER A 378 12.11 20.58 6.12
C SER A 378 13.13 19.81 5.27
N LEU A 379 13.51 18.59 5.69
CA LEU A 379 14.41 17.74 4.91
C LEU A 379 13.75 17.21 3.63
N VAL A 380 12.46 16.86 3.69
CA VAL A 380 11.76 16.20 2.56
C VAL A 380 10.90 17.15 1.75
N GLU A 381 10.56 18.32 2.30
CA GLU A 381 9.72 19.34 1.68
C GLU A 381 10.11 19.65 0.22
N PRO A 382 11.40 19.89 -0.13
CA PRO A 382 11.78 20.21 -1.50
C PRO A 382 11.53 19.08 -2.52
N VAL A 383 11.32 17.84 -2.05
CA VAL A 383 11.17 16.65 -2.89
C VAL A 383 9.84 15.92 -2.68
N LEU A 384 8.86 16.53 -2.00
CA LEU A 384 7.53 15.94 -1.83
C LEU A 384 6.84 15.67 -3.17
N GLY A 385 7.07 16.54 -4.17
CA GLY A 385 6.59 16.31 -5.54
C GLY A 385 7.12 15.00 -6.13
N VAL A 386 8.40 14.71 -5.93
CA VAL A 386 9.02 13.45 -6.37
C VAL A 386 8.47 12.26 -5.59
N ALA A 387 8.31 12.39 -4.26
CA ALA A 387 7.75 11.35 -3.41
C ALA A 387 6.33 10.93 -3.86
N LEU A 388 5.52 11.91 -4.26
CA LEU A 388 4.20 11.64 -4.80
C LEU A 388 4.25 10.99 -6.19
N ALA A 389 5.10 11.48 -7.10
CA ALA A 389 5.27 10.87 -8.42
C ALA A 389 5.70 9.39 -8.33
N LEU A 390 6.64 9.08 -7.42
CA LEU A 390 7.04 7.71 -7.09
C LEU A 390 5.84 6.87 -6.67
N THR A 391 5.03 7.41 -5.76
CA THR A 391 3.84 6.73 -5.23
C THR A 391 2.84 6.43 -6.34
N LEU A 392 2.53 7.41 -7.19
CA LEU A 392 1.57 7.27 -8.29
C LEU A 392 2.04 6.29 -9.37
N ILE A 393 3.33 6.31 -9.76
CA ILE A 393 3.88 5.38 -10.76
C ILE A 393 3.90 3.94 -10.23
N ILE A 394 4.40 3.73 -9.01
CA ILE A 394 4.43 2.40 -8.38
C ILE A 394 3.00 1.88 -8.24
N GLN A 395 2.07 2.76 -7.86
CA GLN A 395 0.68 2.37 -7.75
C GLN A 395 0.06 2.03 -9.11
N GLY A 396 0.35 2.83 -10.14
CA GLY A 396 -0.06 2.53 -11.51
C GLY A 396 0.31 1.12 -11.94
N PHE A 397 1.56 0.73 -11.68
CA PHE A 397 2.05 -0.62 -11.94
C PHE A 397 1.29 -1.69 -11.14
N VAL A 398 1.10 -1.50 -9.84
CA VAL A 398 0.38 -2.46 -8.98
C VAL A 398 -1.07 -2.60 -9.41
N SER A 399 -1.77 -1.50 -9.61
CA SER A 399 -3.17 -1.47 -10.02
C SER A 399 -3.36 -2.18 -11.36
N VAL A 400 -2.52 -1.90 -12.37
CA VAL A 400 -2.60 -2.61 -13.66
C VAL A 400 -2.37 -4.11 -13.46
N LYS A 401 -1.35 -4.50 -12.70
CA LYS A 401 -1.06 -5.92 -12.42
C LYS A 401 -2.22 -6.62 -11.70
N VAL A 402 -2.76 -6.01 -10.64
CA VAL A 402 -3.87 -6.56 -9.85
C VAL A 402 -5.13 -6.63 -10.70
N GLY A 403 -5.46 -5.58 -11.45
CA GLY A 403 -6.62 -5.57 -12.34
C GLY A 403 -6.55 -6.65 -13.42
N ILE A 404 -5.37 -6.92 -14.00
CA ILE A 404 -5.17 -8.05 -14.92
C ILE A 404 -5.41 -9.38 -14.22
N LEU A 405 -4.95 -9.53 -12.96
CA LEU A 405 -5.15 -10.75 -12.18
C LEU A 405 -6.60 -10.94 -11.71
N GLU A 406 -7.40 -9.88 -11.59
CA GLU A 406 -8.82 -9.97 -11.26
C GLU A 406 -9.68 -10.48 -12.44
N ALA A 407 -9.21 -10.31 -13.68
CA ALA A 407 -9.87 -10.88 -14.85
C ALA A 407 -9.78 -12.42 -14.82
N ARG A 408 -10.85 -13.11 -15.17
CA ARG A 408 -10.90 -14.58 -15.25
C ARG A 408 -10.92 -15.12 -16.67
N SER A 409 -11.05 -14.24 -17.65
CA SER A 409 -11.04 -14.59 -19.06
C SER A 409 -10.37 -13.52 -19.90
N ARG A 410 -9.99 -13.89 -21.12
CA ARG A 410 -9.56 -12.93 -22.14
C ARG A 410 -10.67 -11.92 -22.46
N THR A 411 -11.92 -12.35 -22.39
CA THR A 411 -13.10 -11.48 -22.51
C THR A 411 -13.14 -10.43 -21.40
N ASP A 412 -12.91 -10.83 -20.15
CA ASP A 412 -12.80 -9.90 -19.03
C ASP A 412 -11.69 -8.85 -19.28
N LEU A 413 -10.52 -9.28 -19.78
CA LEU A 413 -9.42 -8.36 -20.10
C LEU A 413 -9.78 -7.36 -21.20
N GLY A 414 -10.51 -7.79 -22.23
CA GLY A 414 -10.98 -6.90 -23.30
C GLY A 414 -11.93 -5.82 -22.77
N ILE A 415 -12.92 -6.22 -21.96
CA ILE A 415 -13.85 -5.28 -21.32
C ILE A 415 -13.09 -4.37 -20.35
N ALA A 416 -12.17 -4.93 -19.57
CA ALA A 416 -11.36 -4.19 -18.61
C ALA A 416 -10.49 -3.12 -19.28
N GLY A 417 -9.87 -3.44 -20.42
CA GLY A 417 -9.06 -2.48 -21.18
C GLY A 417 -9.85 -1.27 -21.66
N VAL A 418 -11.03 -1.49 -22.25
CA VAL A 418 -11.90 -0.40 -22.72
C VAL A 418 -12.46 0.41 -21.53
N THR A 419 -12.95 -0.28 -20.51
CA THR A 419 -13.46 0.33 -19.27
C THR A 419 -12.39 1.21 -18.62
N GLY A 420 -11.16 0.69 -18.50
CA GLY A 420 -10.04 1.37 -17.88
C GLY A 420 -9.57 2.59 -18.67
N ALA A 421 -9.54 2.50 -20.01
CA ALA A 421 -9.19 3.62 -20.87
C ALA A 421 -10.23 4.76 -20.76
N VAL A 422 -11.52 4.44 -20.84
CA VAL A 422 -12.59 5.45 -20.67
C VAL A 422 -12.56 6.04 -19.27
N LEU A 423 -12.30 5.23 -18.25
CA LEU A 423 -12.15 5.73 -16.88
C LEU A 423 -11.01 6.74 -16.77
N ALA A 424 -9.83 6.41 -17.32
CA ALA A 424 -8.66 7.29 -17.26
C ALA A 424 -8.87 8.60 -18.02
N LEU A 425 -9.57 8.57 -19.15
CA LEU A 425 -9.76 9.73 -20.02
C LEU A 425 -10.99 10.59 -19.68
N ASN A 426 -12.09 9.96 -19.23
CA ASN A 426 -13.39 10.61 -19.05
C ASN A 426 -13.92 10.52 -17.62
N GLY A 427 -13.23 9.80 -16.74
CA GLY A 427 -13.57 9.67 -15.32
C GLY A 427 -14.44 8.47 -14.96
N ALA A 428 -14.62 8.28 -13.65
CA ALA A 428 -15.24 7.10 -13.03
C ALA A 428 -16.64 6.79 -13.56
N ALA A 429 -17.50 7.80 -13.67
CA ALA A 429 -18.89 7.63 -14.08
C ALA A 429 -19.01 7.04 -15.49
N TRP A 430 -18.23 7.58 -16.44
CA TRP A 430 -18.17 7.06 -17.81
C TRP A 430 -17.55 5.67 -17.87
N GLY A 431 -16.46 5.44 -17.13
CA GLY A 431 -15.86 4.11 -17.00
C GLY A 431 -16.88 3.07 -16.53
N PHE A 432 -17.63 3.36 -15.46
CA PHE A 432 -18.69 2.47 -14.97
C PHE A 432 -19.78 2.23 -15.99
N ALA A 433 -20.30 3.30 -16.61
CA ALA A 433 -21.38 3.19 -17.58
C ALA A 433 -20.97 2.29 -18.76
N VAL A 434 -19.80 2.55 -19.34
CA VAL A 434 -19.25 1.76 -20.44
C VAL A 434 -18.99 0.32 -20.01
N GLY A 435 -18.36 0.11 -18.85
CA GLY A 435 -18.07 -1.23 -18.35
C GLY A 435 -19.33 -2.06 -18.08
N ILE A 436 -20.38 -1.45 -17.51
CA ILE A 436 -21.68 -2.11 -17.29
C ILE A 436 -22.33 -2.46 -18.64
N VAL A 437 -22.37 -1.52 -19.59
CA VAL A 437 -22.94 -1.76 -20.92
C VAL A 437 -22.20 -2.89 -21.63
N LEU A 438 -20.86 -2.89 -21.62
CA LEU A 438 -20.06 -3.95 -22.21
C LEU A 438 -20.30 -5.30 -21.53
N CYS A 439 -20.34 -5.34 -20.19
CA CYS A 439 -20.68 -6.56 -19.47
C CYS A 439 -22.07 -7.08 -19.85
N LEU A 440 -23.07 -6.20 -20.01
CA LEU A 440 -24.42 -6.58 -20.43
C LEU A 440 -24.46 -7.10 -21.87
N LEU A 441 -23.78 -6.44 -22.80
CA LEU A 441 -23.75 -6.83 -24.21
C LEU A 441 -23.01 -8.15 -24.43
N VAL A 442 -21.89 -8.36 -23.73
CA VAL A 442 -21.02 -9.52 -23.92
C VAL A 442 -21.49 -10.72 -23.10
N TYR A 443 -21.85 -10.53 -21.83
CA TYR A 443 -22.27 -11.64 -20.97
C TYR A 443 -23.78 -11.91 -21.01
N GLY A 444 -24.60 -10.93 -21.41
CA GLY A 444 -26.06 -11.08 -21.46
C GLY A 444 -26.62 -11.56 -20.13
N ARG A 445 -27.29 -12.71 -20.14
CA ARG A 445 -27.87 -13.34 -18.92
C ARG A 445 -26.82 -13.78 -17.89
N ARG A 446 -25.55 -13.90 -18.27
CA ARG A 446 -24.42 -14.27 -17.39
C ARG A 446 -23.70 -13.06 -16.79
N PHE A 447 -24.31 -11.87 -16.79
CA PHE A 447 -23.72 -10.62 -16.29
C PHE A 447 -22.99 -10.76 -14.94
N PHE A 448 -23.62 -11.37 -13.94
CA PHE A 448 -23.03 -11.51 -12.60
C PHE A 448 -22.03 -12.67 -12.47
N SER A 449 -22.14 -13.68 -13.32
CA SER A 449 -21.22 -14.84 -13.31
C SER A 449 -19.98 -14.60 -14.16
N GLY A 450 -20.06 -13.72 -15.16
CA GLY A 450 -19.02 -13.48 -16.15
C GLY A 450 -18.68 -14.72 -16.97
N GLU A 451 -17.44 -14.76 -17.45
CA GLU A 451 -16.81 -15.88 -18.16
C GLU A 451 -15.49 -16.24 -17.46
N ASP A 452 -15.21 -17.54 -17.37
CA ASP A 452 -13.94 -18.09 -16.89
C ASP A 452 -13.45 -19.07 -17.97
N ASP A 453 -12.38 -18.68 -18.68
CA ASP A 453 -11.84 -19.45 -19.81
C ASP A 453 -10.67 -20.35 -19.39
N GLY A 454 -10.33 -20.37 -18.10
CA GLY A 454 -9.23 -21.16 -17.52
C GLY A 454 -7.83 -20.72 -17.95
N VAL A 455 -7.69 -19.65 -18.74
CA VAL A 455 -6.39 -19.12 -19.18
C VAL A 455 -5.74 -18.31 -18.05
N ILE A 456 -6.57 -17.62 -17.26
CA ILE A 456 -6.14 -16.80 -16.11
C ILE A 456 -6.43 -17.58 -14.83
N ASN A 457 -5.77 -18.71 -14.64
CA ASN A 457 -6.00 -19.58 -13.47
C ASN A 457 -5.30 -19.06 -12.21
N HIS A 458 -6.09 -18.77 -11.17
CA HIS A 458 -5.64 -18.70 -9.78
C HIS A 458 -5.52 -20.11 -9.19
N SER A 459 -4.54 -20.90 -9.64
CA SER A 459 -4.29 -22.23 -9.08
C SER A 459 -2.87 -22.38 -8.59
N GLY A 460 -2.63 -21.87 -7.37
CA GLY A 460 -1.65 -22.41 -6.42
C GLY A 460 -2.16 -23.67 -5.70
N LYS A 461 -3.06 -24.44 -6.31
CA LYS A 461 -3.37 -25.81 -5.89
C LYS A 461 -2.86 -26.75 -6.98
N ALA A 462 -1.67 -27.27 -6.75
CA ALA A 462 -1.15 -28.41 -7.47
C ALA A 462 -2.15 -29.56 -7.32
N THR A 463 -2.95 -29.80 -8.36
CA THR A 463 -3.60 -31.10 -8.53
C THR A 463 -2.49 -32.07 -8.93
N GLY A 464 -2.37 -33.14 -8.14
CA GLY A 464 -1.22 -34.02 -8.16
C GLY A 464 -0.91 -34.60 -9.53
N LYS A 465 0.33 -34.42 -9.95
CA LYS A 465 1.21 -35.47 -10.48
C LYS A 465 2.67 -34.99 -10.44
N GLY A 466 3.43 -35.68 -9.58
CA GLY A 466 4.85 -35.57 -9.23
C GLY A 466 5.77 -34.63 -10.00
N VAL A 467 6.30 -33.64 -9.28
CA VAL A 467 7.68 -33.14 -9.38
C VAL A 467 8.15 -32.89 -7.93
N PRO A 468 9.30 -33.42 -7.49
CA PRO A 468 9.65 -33.44 -6.07
C PRO A 468 9.98 -32.05 -5.52
N GLU A 469 9.42 -31.77 -4.35
CA GLU A 469 9.63 -30.58 -3.54
C GLU A 469 11.08 -30.48 -3.06
N GLY A 470 11.68 -29.31 -3.23
CA GLY A 470 12.96 -28.94 -2.62
C GLY A 470 12.77 -28.68 -1.12
N GLY A 471 12.63 -29.76 -0.36
CA GLY A 471 12.71 -29.76 1.09
C GLY A 471 14.16 -29.68 1.56
N VAL A 472 14.40 -28.83 2.54
CA VAL A 472 15.64 -28.71 3.32
C VAL A 472 15.95 -30.08 3.96
N GLN A 473 17.08 -30.68 3.59
CA GLN A 473 17.73 -31.72 4.41
C GLN A 473 18.81 -31.07 5.28
N PRO A 474 18.93 -31.45 6.57
CA PRO A 474 20.08 -31.08 7.38
C PRO A 474 21.24 -32.03 7.06
N GLU A 475 22.31 -31.52 6.45
CA GLU A 475 23.65 -32.11 6.55
C GLU A 475 24.10 -31.99 8.02
N GLY A 476 24.80 -32.91 8.67
CA GLY A 476 25.45 -34.15 8.28
C GLY A 476 26.38 -34.50 9.44
N ARG A 477 26.23 -35.69 10.01
CA ARG A 477 27.07 -36.22 11.10
C ARG A 477 28.44 -36.58 10.52
N VAL A 478 29.51 -36.19 11.22
CA VAL A 478 30.89 -36.58 10.90
C VAL A 478 31.06 -38.07 11.20
N GLU A 479 31.39 -38.87 10.18
CA GLU A 479 32.02 -40.18 10.36
C GLU A 479 33.23 -40.29 9.42
N SER A 480 34.33 -40.72 10.02
CA SER A 480 35.66 -40.87 9.46
C SER A 480 35.88 -42.30 8.99
N ASP A 481 36.32 -42.47 7.74
CA ASP A 481 37.17 -43.57 7.28
C ASP A 481 37.62 -43.15 5.87
N GLY A 482 38.90 -43.14 5.52
CA GLY A 482 39.76 -44.31 5.40
C GLY A 482 40.37 -44.22 3.99
N THR A 483 41.69 -44.22 3.93
CA THR A 483 42.58 -43.97 2.79
C THR A 483 42.21 -44.72 1.49
N PRO A 484 42.63 -44.23 0.31
CA PRO A 484 43.66 -45.01 -0.39
C PRO A 484 44.70 -44.18 -1.17
N GLU A 485 45.90 -44.77 -1.24
CA GLU A 485 47.03 -44.38 -2.10
C GLU A 485 47.17 -45.41 -3.28
N PRO A 486 48.09 -45.28 -4.26
CA PRO A 486 47.73 -44.84 -5.62
C PRO A 486 48.21 -45.79 -6.76
N THR A 487 48.14 -45.28 -8.00
CA THR A 487 48.92 -45.61 -9.24
C THR A 487 48.26 -46.45 -10.35
N GLY A 488 48.46 -46.00 -11.62
CA GLY A 488 48.38 -46.90 -12.79
C GLY A 488 48.01 -46.36 -14.19
N ARG A 489 48.84 -45.49 -14.80
CA ARG A 489 49.23 -45.40 -16.25
C ARG A 489 48.18 -45.51 -17.40
N ARG A 490 48.12 -44.48 -18.28
CA ARG A 490 48.74 -44.40 -19.64
C ARG A 490 48.30 -43.12 -20.40
N GLU A 491 49.26 -42.39 -20.99
CA GLU A 491 49.07 -41.28 -21.97
C GLU A 491 49.26 -41.79 -23.45
N PRO A 492 49.41 -40.95 -24.51
CA PRO A 492 48.40 -40.13 -25.20
C PRO A 492 48.50 -40.26 -26.77
N THR A 493 47.67 -39.55 -27.55
CA THR A 493 47.90 -39.10 -28.97
C THR A 493 46.62 -38.36 -29.45
N GLY A 494 46.59 -37.24 -30.19
CA GLY A 494 47.58 -36.34 -30.78
C GLY A 494 46.92 -35.08 -31.41
N ARG A 495 47.70 -33.99 -31.48
CA ARG A 495 47.76 -32.78 -32.39
C ARG A 495 46.52 -32.26 -33.16
N LYS A 496 46.13 -30.97 -32.99
CA LYS A 496 46.48 -29.71 -33.76
C LYS A 496 45.92 -29.68 -35.20
N ALA A 497 45.33 -28.62 -35.81
CA ALA A 497 45.04 -27.18 -35.54
C ALA A 497 44.11 -26.67 -36.69
N PRO A 498 43.56 -25.42 -36.65
CA PRO A 498 43.13 -24.72 -37.87
C PRO A 498 43.92 -23.42 -38.12
N ALA A 499 44.21 -23.16 -39.41
CA ALA A 499 44.61 -21.88 -40.01
C ALA A 499 43.69 -21.68 -41.22
N GLY A 500 43.27 -20.51 -41.68
CA GLY A 500 43.56 -19.11 -41.36
C GLY A 500 42.95 -18.24 -42.49
N GLN A 501 43.12 -16.91 -42.36
CA GLN A 501 42.91 -15.86 -43.39
C GLN A 501 41.44 -15.50 -43.70
N GLY A 502 41.03 -14.24 -43.82
CA GLY A 502 41.76 -12.96 -43.84
C GLY A 502 40.79 -11.77 -43.76
N ASN A 503 41.35 -10.58 -43.54
CA ASN A 503 40.74 -9.25 -43.66
C ASN A 503 41.69 -8.47 -44.62
N PRO A 504 41.31 -7.40 -45.37
CA PRO A 504 40.87 -6.12 -44.75
C PRO A 504 39.97 -5.16 -45.59
N ALA A 505 39.53 -4.09 -44.91
CA ALA A 505 39.29 -2.69 -45.37
C ALA A 505 38.13 -2.37 -46.35
N GLU A 506 37.24 -1.42 -45.99
CA GLU A 506 37.23 -0.02 -46.52
C GLU A 506 36.10 0.88 -45.95
N ASN A 507 36.52 2.10 -45.58
CA ASN A 507 35.89 3.44 -45.45
C ASN A 507 34.42 3.78 -45.84
N ALA A 508 33.79 4.56 -44.94
CA ALA A 508 33.27 5.94 -45.13
C ALA A 508 31.89 6.28 -45.79
N VAL A 509 31.15 7.15 -45.06
CA VAL A 509 30.35 8.34 -45.49
C VAL A 509 28.86 8.22 -45.88
N GLU A 510 28.07 9.04 -45.17
CA GLU A 510 26.77 9.75 -45.43
C GLU A 510 25.50 9.04 -45.92
N GLY A 511 24.40 9.43 -45.27
CA GLY A 511 22.99 9.19 -45.59
C GLY A 511 22.08 9.70 -44.49
#